data_AF-A0A4Y2SHD9-F1
#
_entry.id   AF-A0A4Y2SHD9-F1
#
_cell.length_a   1.000
_cell.length_b   1.000
_cell.length_c   1.000
_cell.angle_alpha   90.00
_cell.angle_beta   90.00
_cell.angle_gamma   90.00
#
_symmetry.space_group_name_H-M   'P 1'
#
loop_
_entity.id
_entity.type
_entity.pdbx_description
1 polymer ?
#
loop_
_entity_poly.entity_id
_entity_poly.type
_entity_poly.pdbx_seq_one_letter_code
_entity_poly.pdbx_strand_id
1 'polypeptide(L)'
;MSIFAGARKCDLKILTEELGETVDGSHKLKDLKKIILGSKEYDEECAKECLNRIMNERKEREENELRKEEFQIAEQKRQEEIQIAERRRQEEIQMEERRRREE
;
A
#
# COMPACT_ATOMS: atom_id res chain seq x y z
N MET A 1 23.59 17.56 3.42
CA MET A 1 22.34 16.94 2.93
C MET A 1 21.32 17.02 4.06
N SER A 2 20.04 17.27 3.80
CA SER A 2 19.03 17.25 4.87
C SER A 2 18.61 15.80 5.13
N ILE A 3 18.75 15.31 6.36
CA ILE A 3 18.33 13.96 6.75
C ILE A 3 16.84 13.70 6.53
N PHE A 4 16.03 14.77 6.53
CA PHE A 4 14.58 14.71 6.39
C PHE A 4 14.10 14.81 4.93
N ALA A 5 14.99 14.65 3.95
CA ALA A 5 14.61 14.71 2.54
C ALA A 5 13.69 13.53 2.19
N GLY A 6 12.53 13.80 1.57
CA GLY A 6 11.54 12.77 1.21
C GLY A 6 10.70 12.22 2.36
N ALA A 7 10.97 12.62 3.62
CA ALA A 7 10.20 12.20 4.79
C ALA A 7 8.84 12.92 4.85
N ARG A 8 7.78 12.15 5.10
CA ARG A 8 6.41 12.66 5.33
C ARG A 8 6.21 13.02 6.80
N LYS A 9 5.12 13.72 7.10
CA LYS A 9 4.71 14.04 8.48
C LYS A 9 4.58 12.78 9.34
N CYS A 10 3.97 11.70 8.82
CA CYS A 10 3.83 10.43 9.54
C CYS A 10 5.18 9.80 9.88
N ASP A 11 6.15 9.81 8.95
CA ASP A 11 7.48 9.25 9.19
C ASP A 11 8.19 9.98 10.33
N LEU A 12 8.09 11.31 10.34
CA LEU A 12 8.70 12.13 11.40
C LEU A 12 8.01 11.95 12.75
N LYS A 13 6.70 11.66 12.78
CA LYS A 13 6.02 11.32 14.04
C LYS A 13 6.58 10.05 14.64
N ILE A 14 6.71 9.00 13.83
CA ILE A 14 7.26 7.70 14.26
C ILE A 14 8.69 7.89 14.77
N LEU A 15 9.54 8.61 14.03
CA LEU A 15 10.91 8.90 14.48
C LEU A 15 10.94 9.69 15.80
N THR A 16 10.02 10.64 15.99
CA THR A 16 9.95 11.42 17.24
C THR A 16 9.53 10.53 18.43
N GLU A 17 8.58 9.62 18.21
CA GLU A 17 8.16 8.63 19.20
C GLU A 17 9.28 7.61 19.51
N GLU A 18 10.07 7.19 18.52
CA GLU A 18 11.25 6.32 18.71
C GLU A 18 12.35 6.99 19.54
N LEU A 19 12.47 8.32 19.47
CA LEU A 19 13.36 9.12 20.32
C LEU A 19 12.79 9.38 21.73
N GLY A 20 11.65 8.76 22.07
CA GLY A 20 11.01 8.92 23.39
C GLY A 20 10.32 10.27 23.60
N GLU A 21 10.20 11.09 22.55
CA GLU A 21 9.58 12.41 22.61
C GLU A 21 8.06 12.32 22.38
N THR A 22 7.30 13.16 23.07
CA THR A 22 5.83 13.15 22.93
C THR A 22 5.37 13.88 21.67
N VAL A 23 4.56 13.23 20.85
CA VAL A 23 3.98 13.83 19.64
C VAL A 23 2.48 14.02 19.78
N ASP A 24 2.04 15.28 19.73
CA ASP A 24 0.61 15.61 19.53
C ASP A 24 0.23 15.73 18.04
N GLY A 25 -1.04 15.46 17.72
CA GLY A 25 -1.63 15.58 16.39
C GLY A 25 -1.50 16.97 15.77
N SER A 26 -1.50 18.02 16.60
CA SER A 26 -1.43 19.42 16.17
C SER A 26 -0.04 19.84 15.65
N HIS A 27 1.03 19.13 16.03
CA HIS A 27 2.40 19.48 15.62
C HIS A 27 2.52 19.51 14.11
N LYS A 28 3.09 20.59 13.57
CA LYS A 28 3.40 20.71 12.14
C LYS A 28 4.70 19.98 11.84
N LEU A 29 4.96 19.74 10.56
CA LEU A 29 6.21 19.11 10.09
C LEU A 29 7.47 19.85 10.58
N LYS A 30 7.40 21.19 10.66
CA LYS A 30 8.49 22.02 11.19
C LYS A 30 8.71 21.80 12.70
N ASP A 31 7.64 21.56 13.46
CA ASP A 31 7.72 21.36 14.91
C ASP A 31 8.32 20.00 15.21
N LEU A 32 7.91 18.95 14.50
CA LEU A 32 8.51 17.60 14.60
C LEU A 32 10.01 17.63 14.32
N LYS A 33 10.44 18.32 13.26
CA LYS A 33 11.88 18.49 12.95
C LYS A 33 12.64 19.16 14.10
N LYS A 34 12.04 20.14 14.76
CA LYS A 34 12.67 20.82 15.90
C LYS A 34 12.75 19.92 17.12
N ILE A 35 11.72 19.12 17.38
CA ILE A 35 11.70 18.17 18.50
C ILE A 35 12.81 17.12 18.30
N ILE A 36 12.87 16.52 17.11
CA ILE A 36 13.90 15.52 16.77
C ILE A 36 15.30 16.08 16.97
N LEU A 37 15.59 17.26 16.38
CA LEU A 37 16.92 17.89 16.48
C LEU A 37 17.24 18.41 17.89
N GLY A 38 16.23 18.57 18.75
CA GLY A 38 16.37 19.04 20.12
C GLY A 38 16.39 17.92 21.17
N SER A 39 16.14 16.66 20.76
CA SER A 39 16.15 15.51 21.68
C SER A 39 17.55 15.25 22.20
N LYS A 40 17.65 14.84 23.47
CA LYS A 40 18.93 14.50 24.10
C LYS A 40 19.55 13.23 23.53
N GLU A 41 18.71 12.34 23.00
CA GLU A 41 19.14 11.06 22.41
C GLU A 41 19.32 11.15 20.90
N TYR A 42 19.24 12.37 20.35
CA TYR A 42 19.42 12.57 18.92
C TYR A 42 20.87 12.30 18.49
N ASP A 43 21.03 11.20 17.77
CA ASP A 43 22.21 10.91 16.96
C ASP A 43 21.82 11.01 15.48
N GLU A 44 22.59 11.78 14.69
CA GLU A 44 22.25 12.06 13.29
C GLU A 44 22.29 10.80 12.41
N GLU A 45 23.22 9.88 12.68
CA GLU A 45 23.38 8.64 11.91
C GLU A 45 22.26 7.65 12.26
N CYS A 46 22.00 7.45 13.56
CA CYS A 46 20.88 6.63 14.02
C CYS A 46 19.53 7.16 13.55
N ALA A 47 19.30 8.48 13.63
CA ALA A 47 18.05 9.10 13.16
C ALA A 47 17.87 8.92 11.65
N LYS A 48 18.96 8.98 10.88
CA LYS A 48 18.94 8.75 9.44
C LYS A 48 18.64 7.29 9.09
N GLU A 49 19.28 6.33 9.77
CA GLU A 49 19.00 4.90 9.56
C GLU A 49 17.57 4.54 9.96
N CYS A 50 17.12 5.02 11.11
CA CYS A 50 15.74 4.84 11.58
C CYS A 50 14.74 5.41 10.56
N LEU A 51 14.97 6.64 10.08
CA LEU A 51 14.07 7.27 9.11
C LEU A 51 14.05 6.52 7.77
N ASN A 52 15.20 6.01 7.32
CA ASN A 52 15.28 5.17 6.13
C ASN A 52 14.47 3.87 6.31
N ARG A 53 14.57 3.22 7.48
CA ARG A 53 13.76 2.04 7.80
C ARG A 53 12.26 2.35 7.71
N ILE A 54 11.81 3.40 8.41
CA ILE A 54 10.41 3.83 8.43
C ILE A 54 9.92 4.12 7.00
N MET A 55 10.70 4.86 6.22
CA MET A 55 10.35 5.19 4.84
C MET A 55 10.29 3.95 3.94
N ASN A 56 11.19 2.98 4.15
CA ASN A 56 11.24 1.75 3.37
C ASN A 56 10.06 0.82 3.70
N GLU A 57 9.76 0.60 4.98
CA GLU A 57 8.59 -0.18 5.43
C GLU A 57 7.29 0.40 4.87
N ARG A 58 7.18 1.74 4.89
CA ARG A 58 6.04 2.46 4.37
C ARG A 58 5.90 2.29 2.85
N LYS A 59 7.01 2.32 2.10
CA LYS A 59 7.04 2.05 0.67
C LYS A 59 6.69 0.60 0.34
N GLU A 60 7.23 -0.35 1.11
CA GLU A 60 6.95 -1.78 0.95
C GLU A 60 5.48 -2.10 1.20
N ARG A 61 4.86 -1.46 2.21
CA ARG A 61 3.42 -1.59 2.46
C ARG A 61 2.60 -1.09 1.27
N GLU A 62 2.91 0.10 0.76
CA GLU A 62 2.23 0.68 -0.41
C GLU A 62 2.39 -0.22 -1.65
N GLU A 63 3.57 -0.78 -1.89
CA GLU A 63 3.82 -1.72 -2.99
C GLU A 63 3.05 -3.04 -2.81
N ASN A 64 3.00 -3.57 -1.59
CA ASN A 64 2.24 -4.78 -1.29
C ASN A 64 0.72 -4.58 -1.43
N GLU A 65 0.21 -3.41 -1.08
CA GLU A 65 -1.20 -3.05 -1.31
C GLU A 65 -1.52 -3.01 -2.80
N LEU A 66 -0.69 -2.33 -3.60
CA LEU A 66 -0.85 -2.29 -5.06
C LEU A 66 -0.81 -3.69 -5.69
N ARG A 67 0.16 -4.54 -5.29
CA ARG A 67 0.24 -5.92 -5.78
C ARG A 67 -1.00 -6.74 -5.40
N LYS A 68 -1.56 -6.54 -4.21
CA LYS A 68 -2.81 -7.21 -3.78
C LYS A 68 -4.01 -6.73 -4.58
N GLU A 69 -4.08 -5.45 -4.91
CA GLU A 69 -5.14 -4.91 -5.78
C GLU A 69 -5.02 -5.48 -7.20
N GLU A 70 -3.83 -5.49 -7.78
CA GLU A 70 -3.59 -6.09 -9.11
C GLU A 70 -3.96 -7.57 -9.14
N PHE A 71 -3.59 -8.33 -8.10
CA PHE A 71 -3.95 -9.74 -7.98
C PHE A 71 -5.47 -9.94 -7.92
N GLN A 72 -6.18 -9.15 -7.12
CA GLN A 72 -7.64 -9.22 -7.03
C GLN A 72 -8.32 -8.89 -8.36
N ILE A 73 -7.86 -7.86 -9.06
CA ILE A 73 -8.40 -7.48 -10.38
C ILE A 73 -8.17 -8.61 -11.40
N ALA A 74 -6.96 -9.21 -11.41
CA ALA A 74 -6.65 -10.31 -12.30
C ALA A 74 -7.50 -11.56 -12.00
N GLU A 75 -7.72 -11.87 -10.73
CA GLU A 75 -8.57 -12.97 -10.30
C GLU A 75 -10.04 -12.74 -10.70
N GLN A 76 -10.58 -11.54 -10.48
CA GLN A 76 -11.93 -11.18 -10.88
C GLN A 76 -12.13 -11.33 -12.39
N LYS A 77 -11.21 -10.80 -13.20
CA LYS A 77 -11.27 -10.95 -14.67
C LYS A 77 -11.27 -12.41 -15.09
N ARG A 78 -10.41 -13.23 -14.48
CA ARG A 78 -10.36 -14.66 -14.77
C ARG A 78 -11.68 -15.35 -14.43
N GLN A 79 -12.31 -15.01 -13.31
CA GLN A 79 -13.60 -15.55 -12.94
C GLN A 79 -14.71 -15.11 -13.90
N GLU A 80 -14.72 -13.85 -14.32
CA GLU A 80 -15.67 -13.33 -15.32
C GLU A 80 -15.50 -14.04 -16.67
N GLU A 81 -14.27 -14.24 -17.14
CA GLU A 81 -14.00 -14.96 -18.39
C GLU A 81 -14.51 -16.40 -18.34
N ILE A 82 -14.32 -17.09 -17.22
CA ILE A 82 -14.83 -18.46 -17.01
C ILE A 82 -16.36 -18.46 -17.06
N GLN A 83 -17.02 -17.53 -16.36
CA GLN A 83 -18.49 -17.44 -16.36
C GLN A 83 -19.05 -17.15 -17.76
N ILE A 84 -18.39 -16.26 -18.52
CA ILE A 84 -18.78 -15.95 -19.90
C ILE A 84 -18.62 -17.17 -20.80
N ALA A 85 -17.51 -17.90 -20.68
CA ALA A 85 -17.25 -19.10 -21.47
C ALA A 85 -18.26 -20.21 -21.16
N GLU A 86 -18.59 -20.43 -19.88
CA GLU A 86 -19.57 -21.41 -19.45
C GLU A 86 -20.97 -21.08 -19.97
N ARG A 87 -21.39 -19.81 -19.86
CA ARG A 87 -22.66 -19.35 -20.39
C ARG A 87 -22.75 -19.56 -21.91
N ARG A 88 -21.71 -19.21 -22.66
CA ARG A 88 -21.67 -19.44 -24.12
C ARG A 88 -21.81 -20.91 -24.46
N ARG A 89 -21.13 -21.79 -23.71
CA ARG A 89 -21.24 -23.24 -23.90
C ARG A 89 -22.66 -23.76 -23.64
N GLN A 90 -23.32 -23.25 -22.59
CA GLN A 90 -24.71 -23.61 -22.30
C GLN A 90 -25.66 -23.12 -23.40
N GLU A 91 -25.48 -21.89 -23.89
CA GLU A 91 -26.26 -21.31 -25.00
C GLU A 91 -26.08 -22.13 -26.29
N GLU A 92 -24.85 -22.57 -26.59
CA GLU A 92 -24.55 -23.42 -27.74
C GLU A 92 -25.25 -24.78 -27.65
N ILE A 93 -25.17 -25.45 -26.50
CA ILE A 93 -25.87 -26.72 -26.25
C ILE A 93 -27.38 -26.55 -26.43
N GLN A 94 -27.97 -25.49 -25.86
CA GLN A 94 -29.41 -25.25 -26.00
C GLN A 94 -29.83 -24.98 -27.45
N MET A 95 -29.02 -24.25 -28.22
CA MET A 95 -29.29 -24.02 -29.63
C MET A 95 -29.22 -25.32 -30.43
N GLU A 96 -28.25 -26.19 -30.16
CA GLU A 96 -28.12 -27.48 -30.82
C GLU A 96 -29.29 -28.41 -30.48
N GLU A 97 -29.71 -28.48 -29.22
CA GLU A 97 -30.89 -29.26 -28.82
C GLU A 97 -32.18 -28.80 -29.50
N ARG A 98 -32.37 -27.48 -29.67
CA ARG A 98 -33.54 -26.94 -30.38
C ARG A 98 -33.53 -27.37 -31.84
N ARG A 99 -32.39 -27.27 -32.53
CA ARG A 99 -32.25 -27.70 -33.93
C ARG A 99 -32.62 -29.17 -34.10
N ARG A 100 -32.16 -30.05 -33.21
CA ARG A 100 -32.51 -31.49 -33.24
C ARG A 100 -33.98 -31.80 -33.00
N ARG A 101 -34.74 -30.91 -32.36
CA ARG A 101 -36.19 -31.08 -32.14
C ARG A 101 -37.04 -30.55 -33.30
N GLU A 102 -36.46 -29.68 -34.12
CA GLU A 102 -37.11 -29.07 -35.29
C GLU A 102 -36.87 -29.87 -36.59
N GLU A 103 -35.95 -30.85 -36.57
CA GLU A 103 -35.76 -31.90 -37.59
C GLU A 103 -36.67 -33.12 -37.35
#